data_AF-A0A7D5P3Y9-F1
#
_entry.id   AF-A0A7D5P3Y9-F1
#
_cell.length_a   1.000
_cell.length_b   1.000
_cell.length_c   1.000
_cell.angle_alpha   90.00
_cell.angle_beta   90.00
_cell.angle_gamma   90.00
#
_symmetry.space_group_name_H-M   'P 1'
#
loop_
_entity.id
_entity.type
_entity.pdbx_description
1 polymer ?
#
loop_
_entity_poly.entity_id
_entity_poly.type
_entity_poly.pdbx_seq_one_letter_code
_entity_poly.pdbx_strand_id
1 'polypeptide(L)'
;MSSWIRVTFDPGKRPLDAVERQLRAALDDPETERRDGTLVWKARERVDAEALTDLGVAAERVLVIDANDTAMAGSGTLYEFVDGAYVPVDAMAGAEGYVGRDAVGYVQREHGFVGAAR
;
A
#
# COMPACT_ATOMS: atom_id res chain seq x y z
N MET A 1 -5.71 -2.16 -21.62
CA MET A 1 -6.26 -2.35 -20.28
C MET A 1 -5.10 -2.24 -19.30
N SER A 2 -5.16 -1.33 -18.35
CA SER A 2 -4.08 -1.07 -17.40
C SER A 2 -4.31 -1.84 -16.10
N SER A 3 -3.53 -2.87 -15.83
CA SER A 3 -3.38 -3.38 -14.47
C SER A 3 -2.44 -2.45 -13.72
N TRP A 4 -2.79 -2.05 -12.51
CA TRP A 4 -1.91 -1.26 -11.66
C TRP A 4 -2.00 -1.75 -10.21
N ILE A 5 -0.97 -1.46 -9.44
CA ILE A 5 -0.90 -1.87 -8.04
C ILE A 5 -1.10 -0.63 -7.18
N ARG A 6 -2.08 -0.69 -6.28
CA ARG A 6 -2.28 0.35 -5.27
C ARG A 6 -1.36 0.08 -4.10
N VAL A 7 -0.40 0.97 -3.86
CA VAL A 7 0.46 0.95 -2.68
C VAL A 7 0.03 2.08 -1.76
N THR A 8 -0.45 1.76 -0.56
CA THR A 8 -0.86 2.76 0.43
C THR A 8 0.13 2.75 1.58
N PHE A 9 0.85 3.86 1.77
CA PHE A 9 1.79 4.06 2.87
C PHE A 9 1.07 4.73 4.05
N ASP A 10 0.98 4.03 5.18
CA ASP A 10 0.58 4.60 6.47
C ASP A 10 1.85 5.10 7.20
N PRO A 11 2.03 6.42 7.33
CA PRO A 11 3.22 6.98 7.96
C PRO A 11 3.26 6.75 9.49
N GLY A 12 2.15 6.31 10.10
CA GLY A 12 2.02 6.19 11.55
C GLY A 12 2.24 7.53 12.24
N LYS A 13 3.25 7.60 13.11
CA LYS A 13 3.62 8.85 13.82
C LYS A 13 4.47 9.81 12.99
N ARG A 14 4.89 9.42 11.79
CA ARG A 14 5.77 10.25 10.95
C ARG A 14 4.97 11.27 10.14
N PRO A 15 5.60 12.40 9.75
CA PRO A 15 4.96 13.31 8.81
C PRO A 15 4.78 12.67 7.43
N LEU A 16 3.57 12.76 6.87
CA LEU A 16 3.26 12.27 5.53
C LEU A 16 4.18 12.86 4.45
N ASP A 17 4.56 14.14 4.60
CA ASP A 17 5.53 14.82 3.73
C ASP A 17 6.88 14.10 3.64
N ALA A 18 7.33 13.46 4.73
CA ALA A 18 8.59 12.74 4.73
C ALA A 18 8.50 11.48 3.87
N VAL A 19 7.38 10.75 3.94
CA VAL A 19 7.12 9.56 3.11
C VAL A 19 7.04 9.95 1.64
N GLU A 20 6.31 11.02 1.29
CA GLU A 20 6.20 11.46 -0.09
C GLU A 20 7.55 11.92 -0.67
N ARG A 21 8.36 12.66 0.10
CA ARG A 21 9.71 13.04 -0.34
C ARG A 21 10.60 11.82 -0.58
N GLN A 22 10.55 10.82 0.29
CA GLN A 22 11.32 9.59 0.11
C GLN A 22 10.89 8.86 -1.18
N LEU A 23 9.59 8.77 -1.44
CA LEU A 23 9.07 8.12 -2.63
C LEU A 23 9.48 8.83 -3.91
N ARG A 24 9.39 10.17 -3.94
CA ARG A 24 9.82 11.01 -5.08
C ARG A 24 11.34 11.05 -5.26
N ALA A 25 12.11 10.71 -4.24
CA ALA A 25 13.56 10.55 -4.36
C ALA A 25 13.94 9.17 -4.92
N ALA A 26 13.11 8.15 -4.65
CA ALA A 26 13.33 6.78 -5.11
C ALA A 26 12.82 6.52 -6.53
N LEU A 27 11.79 7.27 -6.98
CA LEU A 27 11.12 7.06 -8.27
C LEU A 27 11.09 8.35 -9.10
N ASP A 28 11.18 8.19 -10.42
CA ASP A 28 11.00 9.29 -11.37
C ASP A 28 9.51 9.55 -11.61
N ASP A 29 9.05 10.75 -11.22
CA ASP A 29 7.67 11.23 -11.32
C ASP A 29 6.56 10.21 -10.93
N PRO A 30 6.56 9.70 -9.68
CA PRO A 30 5.58 8.71 -9.26
C PRO A 30 4.16 9.32 -9.22
N GLU A 31 3.18 8.58 -9.75
CA GLU A 31 1.78 8.95 -9.66
C GLU A 31 1.26 8.71 -8.24
N THR A 32 1.11 9.80 -7.47
CA THR A 32 0.75 9.75 -6.05
C THR A 32 -0.48 10.58 -5.71
N GLU A 33 -1.26 10.15 -4.72
CA GLU A 33 -2.39 10.88 -4.14
C GLU A 33 -2.30 10.83 -2.61
N ARG A 34 -2.52 11.96 -1.94
CA ARG A 34 -2.68 11.99 -0.48
C ARG A 34 -4.14 11.76 -0.12
N ARG A 35 -4.40 10.83 0.79
CA ARG A 35 -5.76 10.49 1.21
C ARG A 35 -5.79 10.04 2.65
N ASP A 36 -6.66 10.66 3.46
CA ASP A 36 -6.95 10.23 4.84
C ASP A 36 -5.69 10.02 5.70
N GLY A 37 -4.68 10.89 5.57
CA GLY A 37 -3.41 10.79 6.31
C GLY A 37 -2.39 9.80 5.74
N THR A 38 -2.70 9.14 4.63
CA THR A 38 -1.82 8.20 3.91
C THR A 38 -1.35 8.75 2.57
N LEU A 39 -0.31 8.12 2.02
CA LEU A 39 0.15 8.36 0.64
C LEU A 39 -0.21 7.13 -0.19
N VAL A 40 -0.98 7.33 -1.25
CA VAL A 40 -1.29 6.30 -2.24
C VAL A 40 -0.37 6.50 -3.43
N TRP A 41 0.28 5.43 -3.86
CA TRP A 41 1.08 5.35 -5.08
C TRP A 41 0.46 4.32 -6.03
N LYS A 42 0.33 4.68 -7.31
CA LYS A 42 -0.08 3.76 -8.37
C LYS A 42 1.16 3.17 -9.04
N ALA A 43 1.58 2.00 -8.58
CA ALA A 43 2.72 1.29 -9.14
C ALA A 43 2.33 0.57 -10.44
N ARG A 44 3.26 0.58 -11.41
CA ARG A 44 3.10 -0.10 -12.72
C ARG A 44 3.74 -1.48 -12.75
N GLU A 45 4.59 -1.76 -11.77
CA GLU A 45 5.33 -3.01 -11.64
C GLU A 45 4.92 -3.71 -10.34
N ARG A 46 5.25 -4.99 -10.23
CA ARG A 46 4.98 -5.80 -9.04
C ARG A 46 5.69 -5.19 -7.83
N VAL A 47 4.98 -5.07 -6.72
CA VAL A 47 5.51 -4.57 -5.44
C VAL A 47 5.36 -5.66 -4.38
N ASP A 48 6.48 -6.08 -3.82
CA ASP A 48 6.55 -7.02 -2.69
C ASP A 48 7.46 -6.48 -1.58
N ALA A 49 7.72 -7.30 -0.55
CA ALA A 49 8.53 -6.92 0.60
C ALA A 49 9.94 -6.43 0.24
N GLU A 50 10.60 -7.09 -0.71
CA GLU A 50 11.94 -6.74 -1.15
C GLU A 50 11.90 -5.40 -1.90
N ALA A 51 11.00 -5.26 -2.87
CA ALA A 51 10.82 -4.01 -3.61
C ALA A 51 10.49 -2.83 -2.69
N LEU A 52 9.64 -3.02 -1.67
CA LEU A 52 9.32 -1.98 -0.69
C LEU A 52 10.52 -1.60 0.17
N THR A 53 11.35 -2.57 0.54
CA THR A 53 12.55 -2.34 1.35
C THR A 53 13.59 -1.57 0.54
N ASP A 54 13.84 -1.99 -0.70
CA ASP A 54 14.78 -1.33 -1.62
C ASP A 54 14.35 0.08 -2.00
N LEU A 55 13.03 0.35 -2.03
CA LEU A 55 12.47 1.67 -2.27
C LEU A 55 12.94 2.69 -1.19
N GLY A 56 13.32 2.24 0.00
CA GLY A 56 13.84 3.10 1.07
C GLY A 56 12.81 4.08 1.65
N VAL A 57 11.53 3.88 1.34
CA VAL A 57 10.42 4.67 1.87
C VAL A 57 10.05 4.08 3.22
N ALA A 58 10.32 4.82 4.29
CA ALA A 58 10.11 4.33 5.64
C ALA A 58 8.74 4.82 6.16
N ALA A 59 7.72 4.02 5.91
CA ALA A 59 6.39 4.12 6.48
C ALA A 59 6.25 3.07 7.61
N GLU A 60 5.29 3.25 8.51
CA GLU A 60 5.04 2.27 9.59
C GLU A 60 4.47 0.97 9.00
N ARG A 61 3.46 1.14 8.13
CA ARG A 61 2.74 0.07 7.47
C ARG A 61 2.54 0.39 5.99
N VAL A 62 2.52 -0.64 5.15
CA VAL A 62 2.23 -0.52 3.72
C VAL A 62 1.20 -1.56 3.31
N LEU A 63 0.12 -1.11 2.69
CA LEU A 63 -0.87 -1.99 2.07
C LEU A 63 -0.69 -2.01 0.56
N VAL A 64 -0.36 -3.17 0.01
CA VAL A 64 -0.22 -3.41 -1.43
C VAL A 64 -1.45 -4.17 -1.90
N ILE A 65 -2.16 -3.62 -2.89
CA ILE A 65 -3.33 -4.24 -3.49
C ILE A 65 -3.12 -4.36 -4.99
N ASP A 66 -3.21 -5.58 -5.51
CA ASP A 66 -3.30 -5.81 -6.95
C ASP A 66 -4.69 -5.36 -7.43
N ALA A 67 -4.75 -4.25 -8.15
CA ALA A 67 -5.98 -3.64 -8.63
C ALA A 67 -6.04 -3.78 -10.16
N ASN A 68 -6.71 -4.83 -10.62
CA ASN A 68 -7.06 -4.93 -12.03
C ASN A 68 -8.40 -4.20 -12.27
N ASP A 69 -8.42 -3.27 -13.23
CA ASP A 69 -9.59 -2.46 -13.61
C ASP A 69 -10.86 -3.31 -13.94
N THR A 70 -10.72 -4.62 -14.14
CA THR A 70 -11.82 -5.55 -14.49
C THR A 70 -12.02 -6.75 -13.56
N ALA A 71 -11.13 -7.03 -12.60
CA ALA A 71 -11.20 -8.28 -11.85
C ALA A 71 -11.82 -8.10 -10.46
N MET A 72 -12.87 -8.87 -10.20
CA MET A 72 -13.45 -9.14 -8.87
C MET A 72 -12.51 -9.95 -7.96
N ALA A 73 -11.20 -9.73 -8.08
CA ALA A 73 -10.14 -10.37 -7.33
C ALA A 73 -9.11 -9.30 -6.96
N GLY A 74 -9.31 -8.63 -5.83
CA GLY A 74 -8.29 -7.79 -5.20
C GLY A 74 -7.59 -8.59 -4.11
N SER A 75 -6.36 -9.05 -4.35
CA SER A 75 -5.50 -9.53 -3.28
C SER A 75 -4.77 -8.36 -2.65
N GLY A 76 -4.85 -8.25 -1.33
CA GLY A 76 -4.14 -7.24 -0.56
C GLY A 76 -3.17 -7.88 0.43
N THR A 77 -1.94 -7.36 0.50
CA THR A 77 -0.95 -7.75 1.52
C THR A 77 -0.60 -6.53 2.35
N LEU A 78 -0.71 -6.65 3.67
CA LEU A 78 -0.21 -5.69 4.63
C LEU A 78 1.22 -6.04 5.02
N TYR A 79 2.08 -5.03 4.99
CA TYR A 79 3.47 -5.09 5.43
C TYR A 79 3.70 -4.12 6.59
N GLU A 80 4.57 -4.50 7.52
CA GLU A 80 5.10 -3.63 8.58
C GLU A 80 6.60 -3.42 8.42
N PHE A 81 7.09 -2.25 8.79
CA PHE A 81 8.50 -1.95 8.79
C PHE A 81 9.16 -2.37 10.10
N VAL A 82 9.99 -3.41 10.07
CA VAL A 82 10.66 -4.01 11.22
C VAL A 82 12.16 -4.12 10.91
N ASP A 83 13.00 -3.60 11.81
CA ASP A 83 14.46 -3.71 11.74
C ASP A 83 15.10 -3.36 10.37
N GLY A 84 14.51 -2.38 9.67
CA GLY A 84 15.04 -1.90 8.38
C GLY A 84 14.42 -2.53 7.14
N ALA A 85 13.47 -3.47 7.30
CA ALA A 85 12.83 -4.15 6.18
C ALA A 85 11.31 -4.21 6.33
N TYR A 86 10.61 -4.34 5.21
CA TYR A 86 9.19 -4.64 5.22
C TYR A 86 8.95 -6.14 5.34
N VAL A 87 8.13 -6.53 6.31
CA VAL A 87 7.73 -7.93 6.54
C VAL A 87 6.23 -8.08 6.32
N PRO A 88 5.76 -9.12 5.63
CA PRO A 88 4.34 -9.37 5.47
C PRO A 88 3.72 -9.75 6.81
N VAL A 89 2.64 -9.07 7.20
CA VAL A 89 1.94 -9.30 8.47
C VAL A 89 0.63 -10.04 8.25
N ASP A 90 -0.08 -9.69 7.19
CA ASP A 90 -1.33 -10.33 6.83
C ASP A 90 -1.59 -10.20 5.34
N ALA A 91 -2.37 -11.13 4.80
CA ALA A 91 -2.77 -11.13 3.40
C ALA A 91 -4.23 -11.55 3.28
N MET A 92 -5.01 -10.74 2.59
CA MET A 92 -6.34 -11.11 2.15
C MET A 92 -6.28 -11.46 0.66
N ALA A 93 -6.38 -12.75 0.35
CA ALA A 93 -6.59 -13.22 -1.01
C ALA A 93 -8.09 -13.36 -1.26
N GLY A 94 -8.63 -12.62 -2.23
CA GLY A 94 -10.03 -12.75 -2.60
C GLY A 94 -10.35 -14.16 -3.10
N ALA A 95 -11.38 -14.81 -2.54
CA ALA A 95 -12.14 -15.81 -3.30
C ALA A 95 -12.89 -15.11 -4.46
N GLU A 96 -13.56 -15.85 -5.35
CA GLU A 96 -14.36 -15.23 -6.42
C GLU A 96 -15.33 -14.17 -5.86
N GLY A 97 -15.18 -12.91 -6.27
CA GLY A 97 -16.10 -11.81 -5.94
C GLY A 97 -15.54 -10.69 -5.06
N TYR A 98 -14.33 -10.82 -4.51
CA TYR A 98 -13.74 -9.81 -3.61
C TYR A 98 -13.00 -8.71 -4.39
N VAL A 99 -13.37 -7.45 -4.17
CA VAL A 99 -12.76 -6.28 -4.80
C VAL A 99 -11.67 -5.66 -3.92
N GLY A 100 -10.72 -4.91 -4.48
CA GLY A 100 -9.65 -4.26 -3.70
C GLY A 100 -10.13 -3.36 -2.54
N ARG A 101 -11.39 -2.90 -2.57
CA ARG A 101 -12.04 -2.20 -1.44
C ARG A 101 -12.23 -3.11 -0.22
N ASP A 102 -12.45 -4.41 -0.42
CA ASP A 102 -12.64 -5.38 0.65
C ASP A 102 -11.34 -5.63 1.41
N ALA A 103 -10.20 -5.67 0.70
CA ALA A 103 -8.88 -5.75 1.32
C ALA A 103 -8.59 -4.53 2.20
N VAL A 104 -8.90 -3.31 1.73
CA VAL A 104 -8.77 -2.10 2.55
C VAL A 104 -9.65 -2.19 3.80
N GLY A 105 -10.93 -2.53 3.65
CA GLY A 105 -11.87 -2.62 4.78
C GLY A 105 -11.51 -3.72 5.79
N TYR A 106 -11.00 -4.86 5.32
CA TYR A 106 -10.48 -5.94 6.16
C TYR A 106 -9.29 -5.46 6.99
N VAL A 107 -8.25 -4.92 6.34
CA VAL A 107 -7.03 -4.49 7.03
C VAL A 107 -7.31 -3.33 8.00
N GLN A 108 -8.28 -2.47 7.69
CA GLN A 108 -8.76 -1.44 8.62
C GLN A 108 -9.38 -2.02 9.89
N ARG A 109 -10.26 -3.00 9.74
CA ARG A 109 -10.98 -3.61 10.87
C ARG A 109 -10.05 -4.45 11.73
N GLU A 110 -9.18 -5.25 11.13
CA GLU A 110 -8.32 -6.19 11.85
C GLU A 110 -7.04 -5.54 12.39
N HIS A 111 -6.45 -4.59 11.64
CA HIS A 111 -5.12 -4.04 11.95
C HIS A 111 -5.12 -2.53 12.24
N GLY A 112 -6.30 -1.89 12.27
CA GLY A 112 -6.40 -0.45 12.54
C GLY A 112 -5.62 0.40 11.53
N PHE A 113 -5.50 -0.05 10.28
CA PHE A 113 -4.80 0.66 9.23
C PHE A 113 -5.51 1.98 8.90
N VAL A 114 -4.77 3.08 8.89
CA VAL A 114 -5.36 4.40 8.62
C VAL A 114 -5.54 4.56 7.10
N GLY A 115 -6.66 5.13 6.63
CA GLY A 115 -6.86 5.34 5.18
C GLY A 115 -8.30 5.27 4.63
N ALA A 116 -9.32 5.11 5.48
CA ALA A 116 -10.69 5.45 5.13
C ALA A 116 -11.20 6.41 6.19
N ALA A 117 -11.76 7.52 5.71
CA ALA A 117 -12.49 8.49 6.52
C ALA A 117 -13.31 7.83 7.64
N ARG A 118 -13.18 8.38 8.85
CA ARG A 118 -14.24 8.30 9.87
C ARG A 118 -15.49 9.02 9.36
#